data_AF-A0A2K9EFU3-F1
#
_entry.id   AF-A0A2K9EFU3-F1
#
_cell.length_a   1.000
_cell.length_b   1.000
_cell.length_c   1.000
_cell.angle_alpha   90.00
_cell.angle_beta   90.00
_cell.angle_gamma   90.00
#
_symmetry.space_group_name_H-M   'P 1'
#
loop_
_entity.id
_entity.type
_entity.pdbx_description
1 polymer ?
#
loop_
_entity_poly.entity_id
_entity_poly.type
_entity_poly.pdbx_seq_one_letter_code
_entity_poly.pdbx_strand_id
1 'polypeptide(L)' 'MNRFLNQMMRQLINRLTNRGINSGIDYMSRRGSGGKATPQNRQQAKVTRDAVKRARQAARITRRIGR' A
#
# COMPACT_ATOMS: atom_id res chain seq x y z
N MET A 1 17.14 -14.23 25.28
CA MET A 1 17.19 -14.58 23.85
C MET A 1 15.91 -14.09 23.16
N ASN A 2 15.85 -13.40 22.03
CA ASN A 2 16.84 -12.73 21.20
C ASN A 2 16.12 -11.48 20.64
N ARG A 3 15.86 -10.46 21.49
CA ARG A 3 15.12 -9.25 21.09
C ARG A 3 15.75 -8.55 19.88
N PHE A 4 17.06 -8.72 19.73
CA PHE A 4 17.82 -8.24 18.58
C PHE A 4 17.30 -8.80 17.24
N LEU A 5 17.01 -10.10 17.17
CA LEU A 5 16.49 -10.73 15.95
C LEU A 5 15.09 -10.21 15.61
N ASN A 6 14.23 -10.05 16.62
CA ASN A 6 12.89 -9.50 16.42
C ASN A 6 12.94 -8.04 15.98
N GLN A 7 13.83 -7.22 16.54
CA GLN A 7 13.98 -5.83 16.11
C GLN A 7 14.56 -5.71 14.71
N MET A 8 15.55 -6.54 14.37
CA MET A 8 16.18 -6.54 13.05
C MET A 8 15.22 -7.02 11.97
N MET A 9 14.48 -8.12 12.20
CA MET A 9 13.43 -8.60 11.29
C MET A 9 12.35 -7.55 11.09
N ARG A 10 11.91 -6.87 12.16
CA ARG A 10 10.88 -5.84 12.05
C ARG A 10 11.35 -4.62 11.24
N GLN A 11 12.61 -4.21 11.42
CA GLN A 11 13.20 -3.14 10.62
C GLN A 11 13.41 -3.56 9.16
N LEU A 12 13.83 -4.80 8.92
CA LEU A 12 14.03 -5.35 7.59
C LEU A 12 12.70 -5.45 6.83
N ILE A 13 11.66 -6.03 7.44
CA ILE A 13 10.31 -6.11 6.89
C ILE A 13 9.75 -4.70 6.66
N ASN A 14 9.88 -3.77 7.61
CA ASN A 14 9.39 -2.41 7.41
C ASN A 14 10.10 -1.70 6.25
N ARG A 15 11.42 -1.89 6.09
CA ARG A 15 12.18 -1.30 4.98
C ARG A 15 11.86 -1.97 3.64
N LEU A 16 11.74 -3.30 3.61
CA LEU A 16 11.38 -4.07 2.42
C LEU A 16 9.94 -3.83 1.99
N THR A 17 9.00 -3.71 2.93
CA THR A 17 7.61 -3.40 2.64
C THR A 17 7.48 -1.94 2.17
N ASN A 18 8.14 -0.98 2.84
CA ASN A 18 8.09 0.42 2.39
C ASN A 18 8.76 0.62 1.02
N ARG A 19 9.92 0.00 0.77
CA ARG A 19 10.58 0.06 -0.54
C ARG A 19 9.89 -0.80 -1.59
N GLY A 20 9.40 -1.98 -1.21
CA GLY A 20 8.77 -2.94 -2.11
C GLY A 20 7.36 -2.54 -2.53
N ILE A 21 6.59 -1.91 -1.65
CA ILE A 21 5.31 -1.29 -2.01
C ILE A 21 5.56 -0.03 -2.84
N ASN A 22 6.46 0.87 -2.43
CA ASN A 22 6.70 2.10 -3.20
C ASN A 22 7.28 1.79 -4.58
N SER A 23 8.30 0.94 -4.68
CA SER A 23 8.87 0.53 -5.97
C SER A 23 7.95 -0.40 -6.74
N GLY A 24 7.18 -1.27 -6.08
CA GLY A 24 6.23 -2.16 -6.73
C GLY A 24 5.02 -1.42 -7.30
N ILE A 25 4.50 -0.43 -6.56
CA ILE A 25 3.46 0.47 -7.04
C ILE A 25 4.05 1.44 -8.06
N ASP A 26 5.23 2.03 -7.89
CA ASP A 26 5.83 2.89 -8.92
C ASP A 26 6.21 2.12 -10.18
N TYR A 27 6.61 0.85 -10.06
CA TYR A 27 6.94 0.00 -11.20
C TYR A 27 5.69 -0.55 -11.86
N MET A 28 4.65 -0.97 -11.13
CA MET A 28 3.34 -1.31 -11.72
C MET A 28 2.63 -0.07 -12.26
N SER A 29 2.79 1.08 -11.60
CA SER A 29 2.29 2.36 -12.07
C SER A 29 3.08 2.83 -13.27
N ARG A 30 4.41 2.67 -13.35
CA ARG A 30 5.16 2.99 -14.57
C ARG A 30 4.98 1.97 -15.68
N ARG A 31 4.79 0.69 -15.38
CA ARG A 31 4.60 -0.40 -16.36
C ARG A 31 3.15 -0.51 -16.82
N GLY A 32 2.19 -0.08 -16.00
CA GLY A 32 0.76 0.06 -16.34
C GLY A 32 0.32 1.46 -16.77
N SER A 33 1.07 2.51 -16.40
CA SER A 33 0.81 3.93 -16.72
C SER A 33 1.96 4.58 -17.51
N GLY A 34 2.84 3.79 -18.12
CA GLY A 34 3.92 4.27 -18.99
C GLY A 34 3.43 4.89 -20.30
N GLY A 35 2.14 4.81 -20.60
CA GLY A 35 1.47 5.64 -21.60
C GLY A 35 0.54 6.61 -20.89
N LYS A 36 0.74 7.91 -21.14
CA LYS A 36 -0.18 9.06 -20.98
C LYS A 36 -1.46 8.79 -20.17
N ALA A 37 -1.76 9.62 -19.17
CA ALA A 37 -3.04 9.63 -18.46
C ALA A 37 -4.24 9.70 -19.43
N THR A 38 -4.69 8.56 -19.92
CA THR A 38 -5.86 8.39 -20.78
C THR A 38 -7.12 8.43 -19.92
N PRO A 39 -8.27 8.84 -20.47
CA PRO A 39 -9.53 8.94 -19.73
C PRO A 39 -9.95 7.62 -19.04
N GLN A 40 -9.51 6.46 -19.56
CA GLN A 40 -9.67 5.15 -18.92
C GLN A 40 -8.99 5.06 -17.54
N ASN A 41 -7.85 5.73 -17.35
CA ASN A 41 -7.12 5.74 -16.09
C ASN A 41 -7.84 6.56 -15.00
N ARG A 42 -8.67 7.55 -15.38
CA ARG A 42 -9.53 8.27 -14.42
C ARG A 42 -10.67 7.42 -13.89
N GLN A 43 -11.25 6.56 -14.72
CA GLN A 43 -12.31 5.64 -14.27
C GLN A 43 -11.75 4.59 -13.33
N GLN A 44 -10.59 4.00 -13.66
CA GLN A 44 -9.89 3.09 -12.74
C GLN A 44 -9.56 3.80 -11.42
N ALA A 45 -9.00 5.02 -11.46
CA ALA A 45 -8.70 5.79 -10.26
C ALA A 45 -9.94 6.09 -9.38
N LYS A 46 -11.13 6.26 -9.98
CA LYS A 46 -12.39 6.40 -9.22
C LYS A 46 -12.77 5.10 -8.52
N VAL A 47 -12.75 3.97 -9.24
CA VAL A 47 -13.06 2.65 -8.68
C VAL A 47 -12.07 2.30 -7.56
N THR A 48 -10.78 2.57 -7.76
CA THR A 48 -9.75 2.37 -6.73
C THR A 48 -9.97 3.28 -5.52
N ARG A 49 -10.36 4.55 -5.72
CA ARG A 49 -10.67 5.47 -4.61
C ARG A 49 -11.81 4.98 -3.74
N ASP A 50 -12.88 4.47 -4.32
CA ASP A 50 -14.03 3.99 -3.55
C ASP A 50 -13.71 2.70 -2.79
N ALA A 51 -12.94 1.79 -3.42
CA ALA A 51 -12.40 0.62 -2.73
C ALA A 51 -11.48 1.01 -1.55
N VAL A 52 -10.58 1.98 -1.76
CA VAL A 52 -9.68 2.50 -0.71
C VAL A 52 -10.47 3.19 0.41
N LYS A 53 -11.52 3.95 0.09
CA LYS A 53 -12.37 4.60 1.11
C LYS A 53 -13.04 3.56 2.02
N ARG A 54 -13.64 2.51 1.45
CA ARG A 54 -14.26 1.42 2.22
C ARG A 54 -13.23 0.68 3.06
N ALA A 55 -12.07 0.36 2.49
CA ALA A 55 -10.97 -0.27 3.22
C ALA A 55 -10.48 0.61 4.39
N ARG A 56 -10.36 1.93 4.20
CA ARG A 56 -10.00 2.87 5.28
C ARG A 56 -11.06 2.93 6.38
N GLN A 57 -12.35 2.87 6.03
CA GLN A 57 -13.43 2.84 7.01
C GLN A 57 -13.38 1.56 7.84
N ALA A 58 -13.25 0.40 7.20
CA ALA A 58 -13.07 -0.87 7.88
C ALA A 58 -11.84 -0.85 8.81
N ALA A 59 -10.69 -0.42 8.30
CA ALA A 59 -9.45 -0.32 9.09
C ALA A 59 -9.57 0.65 10.28
N ARG A 60 -10.36 1.74 10.17
CA ARG A 60 -10.64 2.65 11.29
C ARG A 60 -11.46 1.96 12.38
N ILE A 61 -12.45 1.17 12.00
CA ILE A 61 -13.27 0.39 12.93
C ILE A 61 -12.38 -0.64 13.64
N THR A 62 -11.62 -1.42 12.86
CA THR A 62 -10.66 -2.40 13.41
C THR A 62 -9.65 -1.76 14.37
N ARG A 63 -9.12 -0.58 14.05
CA ARG A 63 -8.21 0.17 14.94
C ARG A 63 -8.85 0.66 16.23
N ARG A 64 -10.16 0.90 16.24
CA ARG A 64 -10.87 1.33 17.46
C ARG A 64 -11.20 0.14 18.36
N ILE A 65 -11.49 -1.02 17.77
CA ILE A 65 -11.79 -2.26 18.49
C ILE A 65 -10.52 -2.88 19.08
N GLY A 66 -9.39 -2.77 18.37
CA GLY A 66 -8.11 -3.34 18.81
C GLY A 66 -7.25 -2.43 19.72
N ARG A 67 -7.81 -1.34 20.27
CA ARG A 67 -7.15 -0.51 21.28
C ARG A 67 -7.67 -0.86 22.67
#